data_AF-A0A7R6W6R3-F1
#
_entry.id   AF-A0A7R6W6R3-F1
#
_cell.length_a   1.000
_cell.length_b   1.000
_cell.length_c   1.000
_cell.angle_alpha   90.00
_cell.angle_beta   90.00
_cell.angle_gamma   90.00
#
_symmetry.space_group_name_H-M   'P 1'
#
loop_
_entity.id
_entity.type
_entity.pdbx_description
1 polymer ?
#
loop_
_entity_poly.entity_id
_entity_poly.type
_entity_poly.pdbx_seq_one_letter_code
_entity_poly.pdbx_strand_id
1 'polypeptide(L)'
;MDQLELQRELRRLNTEVEIAATKMDVFFCDLQCLHRLLVKCQDLLNNTHSNNDGNNDLMLIKQSQAEIIIELEETSDFHQLSEVCENAEIYISSSADLAITQRSQMLDKMADLNGIKPFLFKLTEQQQLELGNQVTKLMLARLKSWEEVTELVEGNIQFADLPDGGQTLKKGIDALCQNKSFTPIRL
;
A
#
# COMPACT_ATOMS: atom_id res chain seq x y z
N MET A 1 -13.18 -39.77 -17.92
CA MET A 1 -13.26 -39.11 -16.60
C MET A 1 -14.45 -39.74 -15.91
N ASP A 2 -14.19 -40.53 -14.87
CA ASP A 2 -15.21 -41.37 -14.23
C ASP A 2 -16.16 -40.50 -13.38
N GLN A 3 -17.47 -40.83 -13.34
CA GLN A 3 -18.48 -40.09 -12.56
C GLN A 3 -18.08 -39.92 -11.08
N LEU A 4 -17.32 -40.87 -10.54
CA LEU A 4 -16.78 -40.83 -9.18
C LEU A 4 -15.69 -39.75 -9.01
N GLU A 5 -14.84 -39.56 -10.01
CA GLU A 5 -13.79 -38.52 -10.00
C GLU A 5 -14.45 -37.14 -10.03
N LEU A 6 -15.44 -36.95 -10.89
CA LEU A 6 -16.19 -35.69 -10.98
C LEU A 6 -16.90 -35.36 -9.66
N GLN A 7 -17.52 -36.35 -8.99
CA GLN A 7 -18.14 -36.13 -7.69
C GLN A 7 -17.13 -35.78 -6.59
N ARG A 8 -15.91 -36.35 -6.63
CA ARG A 8 -14.84 -36.00 -5.69
C ARG A 8 -14.35 -34.57 -5.92
N GLU A 9 -14.16 -34.18 -7.17
CA GLU A 9 -13.75 -32.84 -7.55
C GLU A 9 -14.77 -31.79 -7.13
N LEU A 10 -16.06 -32.05 -7.39
CA LEU A 10 -17.15 -31.16 -6.93
C LEU A 10 -17.17 -30.99 -5.42
N ARG A 11 -17.02 -32.08 -4.65
CA ARG A 11 -16.97 -32.00 -3.18
C ARG A 11 -15.79 -31.18 -2.71
N ARG A 12 -14.61 -31.42 -3.30
CA ARG A 12 -13.39 -30.66 -2.98
C ARG A 12 -13.59 -29.17 -3.25
N LEU A 13 -14.09 -28.81 -4.43
CA LEU A 13 -14.33 -27.43 -4.80
C LEU A 13 -15.32 -26.75 -3.85
N ASN A 14 -16.39 -27.45 -3.48
CA ASN A 14 -17.37 -26.91 -2.54
C ASN A 14 -16.75 -26.64 -1.15
N THR A 15 -15.91 -27.56 -0.66
CA THR A 15 -15.16 -27.34 0.60
C THR A 15 -14.17 -26.17 0.48
N GLU A 16 -13.47 -26.02 -0.64
CA GLU A 16 -12.56 -24.89 -0.87
C GLU A 16 -13.32 -23.55 -0.86
N VAL A 17 -14.50 -23.50 -1.48
CA VAL A 17 -15.39 -22.32 -1.46
C VAL A 17 -15.88 -22.02 -0.05
N GLU A 18 -16.32 -23.03 0.71
CA GLU A 18 -16.78 -22.86 2.10
C GLU A 18 -15.66 -22.32 3.01
N ILE A 19 -14.43 -22.81 2.85
CA ILE A 19 -13.26 -22.31 3.59
C ILE A 19 -12.97 -20.85 3.23
N ALA A 20 -13.00 -20.50 1.94
CA ALA A 20 -12.78 -19.13 1.48
C ALA A 20 -13.86 -18.17 2.03
N ALA A 21 -15.13 -18.55 1.97
CA ALA A 21 -16.25 -17.78 2.51
C ALA A 21 -16.13 -17.57 4.02
N THR A 22 -15.79 -18.64 4.77
CA THR A 22 -15.61 -18.55 6.22
C THR A 22 -14.47 -17.59 6.60
N LYS A 23 -13.37 -17.59 5.85
CA LYS A 23 -12.26 -16.65 6.07
C LYS A 23 -12.68 -15.21 5.77
N MET A 24 -13.44 -15.00 4.69
CA MET A 24 -13.97 -13.69 4.32
C MET A 24 -14.88 -13.13 5.40
N ASP A 25 -15.75 -13.96 5.99
CA ASP A 25 -16.65 -13.56 7.09
C ASP A 25 -15.87 -13.07 8.32
N VAL A 26 -14.75 -13.72 8.66
CA VAL A 26 -13.88 -13.27 9.76
C VAL A 26 -13.31 -11.89 9.48
N PHE A 27 -12.75 -11.67 8.29
CA PHE A 27 -12.19 -10.37 7.92
C PHE A 27 -13.24 -9.26 7.86
N PHE A 28 -14.46 -9.55 7.38
CA PHE A 28 -15.54 -8.57 7.40
C PHE A 28 -15.99 -8.21 8.80
N CYS A 29 -16.07 -9.18 9.71
CA CYS A 29 -16.41 -8.91 11.11
C CYS A 29 -15.40 -7.95 11.74
N ASP A 30 -14.11 -8.19 11.51
CA ASP A 30 -13.03 -7.33 11.99
C ASP A 30 -13.12 -5.93 11.38
N LEU A 31 -13.31 -5.84 10.06
CA LEU A 31 -13.46 -4.56 9.34
C LEU A 31 -14.65 -3.76 9.87
N GLN A 32 -15.80 -4.40 10.07
CA GLN A 32 -16.99 -3.75 10.64
C GLN A 32 -16.76 -3.25 12.07
N CYS A 33 -16.04 -4.03 12.88
CA CYS A 33 -15.72 -3.63 14.25
C CYS A 33 -14.76 -2.45 14.28
N LEU A 34 -13.72 -2.46 13.43
CA LEU A 34 -12.77 -1.36 13.27
C LEU A 34 -13.45 -0.09 12.75
N HIS A 35 -14.26 -0.19 11.70
CA HIS A 35 -15.01 0.93 11.14
C HIS A 35 -15.91 1.57 12.20
N ARG A 36 -16.67 0.76 12.95
CA ARG A 36 -17.52 1.25 14.04
C ARG A 36 -16.69 1.97 15.12
N LEU A 37 -15.49 1.51 15.43
CA LEU A 37 -14.61 2.17 16.38
C LEU A 37 -14.09 3.51 15.84
N LEU A 38 -13.66 3.54 14.57
CA LEU A 38 -13.19 4.75 13.91
C LEU A 38 -14.27 5.84 13.86
N VAL A 39 -15.50 5.49 13.48
CA VAL A 39 -16.64 6.43 13.49
C VAL A 39 -16.90 6.97 14.90
N LYS A 40 -16.86 6.12 15.94
CA LYS A 40 -16.99 6.59 17.33
C LYS A 40 -15.87 7.55 17.73
N CYS A 41 -14.63 7.28 17.34
CA CYS A 41 -13.50 8.18 17.59
C CYS A 41 -13.70 9.52 16.87
N GLN A 42 -14.17 9.50 15.62
CA GLN A 42 -14.50 10.68 14.83
C GLN A 42 -15.61 11.51 15.51
N ASP A 43 -16.69 10.86 15.95
CA ASP A 43 -17.78 11.49 16.69
C ASP A 43 -17.30 12.16 17.98
N LEU A 44 -16.46 11.48 18.77
CA LEU A 44 -15.89 12.06 19.99
C LEU A 44 -15.01 13.28 19.68
N LEU A 45 -14.20 13.22 18.62
CA LEU A 45 -13.34 14.33 18.19
C LEU A 45 -14.11 15.53 17.64
N ASN A 46 -15.32 15.32 17.10
CA ASN A 46 -16.17 16.40 16.60
C ASN A 46 -17.09 16.98 17.69
N ASN A 47 -17.58 16.15 18.61
CA ASN A 47 -18.52 16.57 19.67
C ASN A 47 -17.84 17.28 20.86
N THR A 48 -16.52 17.13 21.04
CA THR A 48 -15.75 17.78 22.13
C THR A 48 -15.83 19.31 22.14
N HIS A 49 -16.19 19.96 21.03
CA HIS A 49 -16.37 21.41 21.00
C HIS A 49 -17.69 21.91 21.64
N SER A 50 -18.66 21.03 21.89
CA SER A 50 -20.01 21.45 22.30
C SER A 50 -20.22 21.48 23.83
N ASN A 51 -19.37 20.83 24.61
CA ASN A 51 -19.52 20.74 26.07
C ASN A 51 -18.59 21.74 26.77
N ASN A 52 -19.07 22.98 26.89
CA ASN A 52 -18.43 24.08 27.60
C ASN A 52 -18.68 24.03 29.13
N ASP A 53 -18.89 22.85 29.69
CA ASP A 53 -19.16 22.66 31.12
C ASP A 53 -17.85 22.34 31.84
N GLY A 54 -17.21 23.40 32.35
CA GLY A 54 -16.30 23.56 33.51
C GLY A 54 -15.47 22.43 34.13
N ASN A 55 -15.49 21.21 33.62
CA ASN A 55 -14.75 20.06 34.13
C ASN A 55 -13.52 19.84 33.26
N ASN A 56 -12.39 19.87 33.94
CA ASN A 56 -11.03 19.87 33.42
C ASN A 56 -10.63 18.47 32.90
N ASP A 57 -11.43 17.90 32.00
CA ASP A 57 -11.11 16.62 31.36
C ASP A 57 -10.09 16.85 30.24
N LEU A 58 -9.04 16.02 30.25
CA LEU A 58 -7.95 16.05 29.28
C LEU A 58 -8.53 15.91 27.86
N MET A 59 -8.62 17.02 27.14
CA MET A 59 -9.09 17.03 25.76
C MET A 59 -7.93 16.97 24.78
N LEU A 60 -8.12 16.22 23.69
CA LEU A 60 -7.20 16.24 22.56
C LEU A 60 -7.17 17.65 21.95
N ILE A 61 -5.96 18.22 21.84
CA ILE A 61 -5.76 19.50 21.16
C ILE A 61 -5.91 19.26 19.66
N LYS A 62 -7.02 19.71 19.08
CA LYS A 62 -7.21 19.76 17.63
C LYS A 62 -7.29 21.20 17.13
N GLN A 63 -6.88 21.44 15.89
CA GLN A 63 -7.12 22.72 15.22
C GLN A 63 -8.63 22.91 15.02
N SER A 64 -9.13 24.13 15.19
CA SER A 64 -10.56 24.46 15.19
C SER A 64 -11.31 24.13 13.89
N GLN A 65 -10.59 23.89 12.79
CA GLN A 65 -11.12 23.56 11.48
C GLN A 65 -10.70 22.16 10.98
N ALA A 66 -10.02 21.37 11.81
CA ALA A 66 -9.65 20.02 11.43
C ALA A 66 -10.87 19.10 11.49
N GLU A 67 -11.37 18.72 10.32
CA GLU A 67 -12.31 17.62 10.12
C GLU A 67 -11.50 16.36 9.81
N ILE A 68 -11.79 15.27 10.53
CA ILE A 68 -11.22 13.95 10.24
C ILE A 68 -12.25 13.24 9.37
N ILE A 69 -11.83 12.80 8.19
CA ILE A 69 -12.64 12.03 7.25
C ILE A 69 -12.06 10.62 7.20
N ILE A 70 -12.93 9.62 7.17
CA ILE A 70 -12.55 8.21 7.03
C ILE A 70 -13.03 7.77 5.65
N GLU A 71 -12.12 7.27 4.83
CA GLU A 71 -12.40 6.75 3.50
C GLU A 71 -11.92 5.29 3.42
N LEU A 72 -12.67 4.47 2.69
CA LEU A 72 -12.36 3.08 2.40
C LEU A 72 -12.35 2.95 0.88
N GLU A 73 -11.18 2.66 0.33
CA GLU A 73 -10.97 2.49 -1.10
C GLU A 73 -10.41 1.10 -1.38
N GLU A 74 -10.90 0.46 -2.44
CA GLU A 74 -10.32 -0.78 -2.95
C GLU A 74 -9.09 -0.41 -3.79
N THR A 75 -7.92 -0.94 -3.42
CA THR A 75 -6.66 -0.62 -4.07
C THR A 75 -5.90 -1.89 -4.40
N SER A 76 -4.91 -1.78 -5.30
CA SER A 76 -4.02 -2.90 -5.59
C SER A 76 -3.08 -3.18 -4.41
N ASP A 77 -2.60 -4.42 -4.30
CA ASP A 77 -1.63 -4.80 -3.28
C ASP A 77 -0.39 -3.89 -3.31
N PHE A 78 0.11 -3.56 -4.52
CA PHE A 78 1.26 -2.67 -4.65
C PHE A 78 0.98 -1.26 -4.13
N HIS A 79 -0.20 -0.70 -4.42
CA HIS A 79 -0.61 0.61 -3.94
C HIS A 79 -0.68 0.60 -2.41
N GLN A 80 -1.39 -0.37 -1.82
CA GLN A 80 -1.52 -0.48 -0.37
C GLN A 80 -0.16 -0.61 0.34
N LEU A 81 0.72 -1.48 -0.15
CA LEU A 81 2.06 -1.67 0.43
C LEU A 81 2.92 -0.41 0.29
N SER A 82 2.78 0.31 -0.83
CA SER A 82 3.50 1.57 -1.06
C SER A 82 3.02 2.68 -0.13
N GLU A 83 1.73 2.78 0.11
CA GLU A 83 1.14 3.77 1.02
C GLU A 83 1.58 3.54 2.48
N VAL A 84 1.57 2.28 2.95
CA VAL A 84 2.09 1.92 4.29
C VAL A 84 3.56 2.34 4.44
N CYS A 85 4.37 2.10 3.40
CA CYS A 85 5.77 2.49 3.40
C CYS A 85 5.99 4.01 3.34
N GLU A 86 5.15 4.75 2.61
CA GLU A 86 5.20 6.22 2.62
C GLU A 86 4.80 6.77 4.00
N ASN A 87 3.73 6.23 4.59
CA ASN A 87 3.26 6.62 5.92
C ASN A 87 4.30 6.36 7.01
N ALA A 88 5.12 5.31 6.90
CA ALA A 88 6.21 5.02 7.84
C ALA A 88 7.38 6.04 7.78
N GLU A 89 7.55 6.78 6.68
CA GLU A 89 8.50 7.90 6.63
C GLU A 89 7.96 9.17 7.28
N ILE A 90 6.63 9.36 7.24
CA ILE A 90 5.97 10.58 7.70
C ILE A 90 5.61 10.48 9.18
N TYR A 91 5.09 9.33 9.62
CA TYR A 91 4.50 9.16 10.95
C TYR A 91 5.34 8.21 11.82
N ILE A 92 5.78 8.70 12.98
CA ILE A 92 6.56 7.92 13.96
C ILE A 92 5.79 6.68 14.46
N SER A 93 4.46 6.75 14.49
CA SER A 93 3.59 5.64 14.93
C SER A 93 3.30 4.61 13.84
N SER A 94 3.75 4.82 12.60
CA SER A 94 3.55 3.90 11.49
C SER A 94 4.77 2.99 11.33
N SER A 95 4.54 1.69 11.14
CA SER A 95 5.59 0.70 10.84
C SER A 95 5.32 0.07 9.49
N ALA A 96 6.39 -0.07 8.69
CA ALA A 96 6.37 -0.72 7.39
C ALA A 96 7.09 -2.08 7.37
N ASP A 97 7.41 -2.65 8.54
CA ASP A 97 8.26 -3.85 8.67
C ASP A 97 7.77 -5.03 7.81
N LEU A 98 6.45 -5.22 7.75
CA LEU A 98 5.84 -6.28 6.94
C LEU A 98 5.68 -5.91 5.46
N ALA A 99 5.63 -4.61 5.13
CA ALA A 99 5.36 -4.13 3.78
C ALA A 99 6.63 -3.96 2.93
N ILE A 100 7.75 -3.57 3.55
CA ILE A 100 9.01 -3.23 2.87
C ILE A 100 9.47 -4.38 1.97
N THR A 101 9.55 -5.59 2.52
CA THR A 101 10.07 -6.76 1.80
C THR A 101 9.20 -7.10 0.59
N GLN A 102 7.88 -7.19 0.78
CA GLN A 102 6.95 -7.56 -0.29
C GLN A 102 6.98 -6.53 -1.42
N ARG A 103 6.85 -5.24 -1.08
CA ARG A 103 6.91 -4.15 -2.06
C ARG A 103 8.23 -4.13 -2.84
N SER A 104 9.34 -4.34 -2.13
CA SER A 104 10.67 -4.34 -2.75
C SER A 104 10.84 -5.48 -3.75
N GLN A 105 10.29 -6.65 -3.45
CA GLN A 105 10.28 -7.78 -4.39
C GLN A 105 9.43 -7.50 -5.63
N MET A 106 8.28 -6.84 -5.48
CA MET A 106 7.45 -6.42 -6.63
C MET A 106 8.20 -5.45 -7.54
N LEU A 107 8.88 -4.46 -6.95
CA LEU A 107 9.71 -3.51 -7.70
C LEU A 107 10.90 -4.18 -8.39
N ASP A 108 11.57 -5.11 -7.71
CA ASP A 108 12.67 -5.89 -8.29
C ASP A 108 12.20 -6.78 -9.45
N LYS A 109 11.00 -7.37 -9.34
CA LYS A 109 10.38 -8.13 -10.44
C LYS A 109 10.07 -7.23 -11.63
N MET A 110 9.48 -6.05 -11.39
CA MET A 110 9.22 -5.06 -12.43
C MET A 110 10.52 -4.62 -13.12
N ALA A 111 11.58 -4.40 -12.35
CA ALA A 111 12.89 -4.05 -12.88
C ALA A 111 13.41 -5.14 -13.84
N ASP A 112 13.36 -6.41 -13.41
CA ASP A 112 13.82 -7.56 -14.22
C ASP A 112 13.06 -7.68 -15.55
N LEU A 113 11.72 -7.56 -15.50
CA LEU A 113 10.85 -7.60 -16.69
C LEU A 113 11.17 -6.50 -17.70
N ASN A 114 11.70 -5.36 -17.23
CA ASN A 114 12.01 -4.19 -18.05
C ASN A 114 13.51 -4.05 -18.37
N GLY A 115 14.28 -5.12 -18.15
CA GLY A 115 15.72 -5.16 -18.44
C GLY A 115 16.53 -4.15 -17.62
N ILE A 116 16.06 -3.85 -16.40
CA ILE A 116 16.83 -3.18 -15.34
C ILE A 116 17.29 -4.28 -14.38
N LYS A 117 18.53 -4.18 -13.89
CA LYS A 117 19.04 -5.14 -12.93
C LYS A 117 18.33 -4.97 -11.58
N PRO A 118 17.70 -6.00 -11.00
CA PRO A 118 17.13 -5.93 -9.66
C PRO A 118 18.17 -5.47 -8.63
N PHE A 119 17.75 -4.58 -7.72
CA PHE A 119 18.66 -3.85 -6.85
C PHE A 119 18.19 -3.75 -5.40
N LEU A 120 16.88 -3.75 -5.13
CA LEU A 120 16.36 -3.53 -3.77
C LEU A 120 16.72 -4.70 -2.85
N PHE A 121 16.71 -5.95 -3.33
CA PHE A 121 17.06 -7.14 -2.54
C PHE A 121 18.46 -7.13 -1.92
N LYS A 122 19.35 -6.23 -2.36
CA LYS A 122 20.72 -6.10 -1.83
C LYS A 122 20.86 -5.05 -0.74
N LEU A 123 19.80 -4.30 -0.50
CA LEU A 123 19.79 -3.16 0.41
C LEU A 123 19.26 -3.57 1.79
N THR A 124 19.55 -2.74 2.80
CA THR A 124 18.91 -2.88 4.13
C THR A 124 17.43 -2.48 4.06
N GLU A 125 16.61 -2.90 5.02
CA GLU A 125 15.19 -2.52 5.08
C GLU A 125 14.99 -0.99 5.06
N GLN A 126 15.82 -0.24 5.78
CA GLN A 126 15.78 1.23 5.74
C GLN A 126 16.08 1.79 4.34
N GLN A 127 17.11 1.27 3.67
CA GLN A 127 17.44 1.69 2.31
C GLN A 127 16.37 1.28 1.30
N GLN A 128 15.74 0.11 1.50
CA GLN A 128 14.60 -0.35 0.70
C GLN A 128 13.36 0.53 0.92
N LEU A 129 13.13 0.99 2.14
CA LEU A 129 12.06 1.93 2.47
C LEU A 129 12.24 3.23 1.68
N GLU A 130 13.40 3.87 1.87
CA GLU A 130 13.75 5.17 1.29
C GLU A 130 13.80 5.12 -0.24
N LEU A 131 14.54 4.16 -0.81
CA LEU A 131 14.68 4.04 -2.26
C LEU A 131 13.37 3.57 -2.92
N GLY A 132 12.64 2.65 -2.28
CA GLY A 132 11.34 2.19 -2.79
C GLY A 132 10.33 3.34 -2.85
N ASN A 133 10.27 4.19 -1.82
CA ASN A 133 9.42 5.38 -1.85
C ASN A 133 9.80 6.34 -2.99
N GLN A 134 11.10 6.58 -3.21
CA GLN A 134 11.57 7.44 -4.30
C GLN A 134 11.23 6.86 -5.68
N VAL A 135 11.37 5.54 -5.86
CA VAL A 135 11.02 4.86 -7.12
C VAL A 135 9.52 4.95 -7.37
N THR A 136 8.67 4.68 -6.37
CA THR A 136 7.21 4.81 -6.50
C THR A 136 6.80 6.25 -6.83
N LYS A 137 7.37 7.25 -6.14
CA LYS A 137 7.14 8.68 -6.43
C LYS A 137 7.55 9.07 -7.85
N LEU A 138 8.69 8.56 -8.32
CA LEU A 138 9.14 8.77 -9.69
C LEU A 138 8.15 8.15 -10.69
N MET A 139 7.69 6.92 -10.48
CA MET A 139 6.72 6.26 -11.36
C MET A 139 5.41 7.03 -11.41
N LEU A 140 4.85 7.42 -10.26
CA LEU A 140 3.64 8.24 -10.18
C LEU A 140 3.80 9.58 -10.90
N ALA A 141 4.93 10.25 -10.74
CA ALA A 141 5.19 11.52 -11.43
C ALA A 141 5.24 11.38 -12.97
N ARG A 142 5.57 10.19 -13.48
CA ARG A 142 5.69 9.94 -14.93
C ARG A 142 4.41 9.38 -15.55
N LEU A 143 3.76 8.44 -14.86
CA LEU A 143 2.57 7.72 -15.30
C LEU A 143 1.26 8.42 -14.88
N LYS A 144 1.32 9.31 -13.87
CA LYS A 144 0.20 10.16 -13.42
C LYS A 144 -0.99 9.44 -12.80
N SER A 145 -1.06 8.11 -12.81
CA SER A 145 -2.10 7.34 -12.11
C SER A 145 -1.52 6.10 -11.40
N TRP A 146 -2.18 5.68 -10.32
CA TRP A 146 -1.85 4.43 -9.63
C TRP A 146 -2.17 3.18 -10.44
N GLU A 147 -3.18 3.26 -11.30
CA GLU A 147 -3.56 2.18 -12.22
C GLU A 147 -2.40 1.86 -13.16
N GLU A 148 -1.85 2.85 -13.87
CA GLU A 148 -0.71 2.62 -14.79
C GLU A 148 0.55 2.14 -14.06
N VAL A 149 0.79 2.63 -12.84
CA VAL A 149 1.89 2.16 -12.00
C VAL A 149 1.70 0.70 -11.62
N THR A 150 0.48 0.31 -11.25
CA THR A 150 0.15 -1.06 -10.86
C THR A 150 0.30 -2.01 -12.05
N GLU A 151 -0.27 -1.67 -13.20
CA GLU A 151 -0.16 -2.48 -14.43
C GLU A 151 1.31 -2.71 -14.81
N LEU A 152 2.16 -1.70 -14.64
CA LEU A 152 3.60 -1.80 -14.90
C LEU A 152 4.31 -2.70 -13.88
N VAL A 153 3.97 -2.56 -12.59
CA VAL A 153 4.61 -3.33 -11.52
C VAL A 153 4.20 -4.81 -11.55
N GLU A 154 2.95 -5.08 -11.87
CA GLU A 154 2.43 -6.45 -12.03
C GLU A 154 2.97 -7.12 -13.30
N GLY A 155 3.38 -6.32 -14.28
CA GLY A 155 3.98 -6.75 -15.54
C GLY A 155 2.98 -6.93 -16.68
N ASN A 156 1.79 -6.36 -16.55
CA ASN A 156 0.75 -6.35 -17.59
C ASN A 156 1.11 -5.38 -18.73
N ILE A 157 1.86 -4.32 -18.41
CA ILE A 157 2.51 -3.43 -19.38
C ILE A 157 4.01 -3.38 -19.10
N GLN A 158 4.81 -3.09 -20.13
CA GLN A 158 6.26 -2.93 -20.04
C GLN A 158 6.67 -1.53 -20.49
N PHE A 159 7.93 -1.19 -20.27
CA PHE A 159 8.52 0.08 -20.70
C PHE A 159 8.38 0.29 -22.20
N ALA A 160 8.44 -0.78 -22.99
CA ALA A 160 8.24 -0.72 -24.44
C ALA A 160 6.85 -0.18 -24.82
N ASP A 161 5.85 -0.36 -23.96
CA ASP A 161 4.46 0.06 -24.18
C ASP A 161 4.21 1.51 -23.72
N LEU A 162 5.17 2.10 -22.98
CA LEU A 162 5.09 3.48 -22.49
C LEU A 162 5.56 4.50 -23.54
N PRO A 163 5.14 5.78 -23.42
CA PRO A 163 5.70 6.87 -24.20
C PRO A 163 7.24 6.92 -24.12
N ASP A 164 7.90 7.21 -25.24
CA ASP A 164 9.35 7.16 -25.41
C ASP A 164 10.00 5.78 -25.12
N GLY A 165 9.23 4.69 -25.13
CA GLY A 165 9.68 3.35 -24.78
C GLY A 165 10.22 3.27 -23.34
N GLY A 166 9.69 4.10 -22.44
CA GLY A 166 10.05 4.12 -21.02
C GLY A 166 11.49 4.57 -20.75
N GLN A 167 12.23 5.08 -21.75
CA GLN A 167 13.64 5.46 -21.59
C GLN A 167 13.86 6.49 -20.49
N THR A 168 12.95 7.44 -20.37
CA THR A 168 13.03 8.50 -19.34
C THR A 168 12.82 7.93 -17.94
N LEU A 169 11.90 6.98 -17.79
CA LEU A 169 11.66 6.29 -16.52
C LEU A 169 12.85 5.40 -16.16
N LYS A 170 13.37 4.62 -17.11
CA LYS A 170 14.56 3.79 -16.95
C LYS A 170 15.76 4.59 -16.47
N LYS A 171 16.08 5.70 -17.14
CA LYS A 171 17.18 6.61 -16.75
C LYS A 171 16.97 7.19 -15.34
N GLY A 172 15.73 7.51 -14.98
CA GLY A 172 15.40 8.00 -13.64
C GLY A 172 15.65 6.95 -12.56
N ILE A 173 15.20 5.71 -12.78
CA ILE A 173 15.44 4.60 -11.85
C ILE A 173 16.95 4.32 -11.73
N ASP A 174 17.66 4.21 -12.85
CA ASP A 174 19.11 3.99 -12.87
C ASP A 174 19.88 5.09 -12.10
N ALA A 175 19.45 6.36 -12.23
CA ALA A 175 20.03 7.47 -11.50
C ALA A 175 19.79 7.37 -9.98
N LEU A 176 18.59 6.98 -9.55
CA LEU A 176 18.29 6.76 -8.13
C LEU A 176 19.11 5.62 -7.54
N CYS A 177 19.31 4.53 -8.29
CA CYS A 177 20.15 3.40 -7.85
C CYS A 177 21.63 3.78 -7.68
N GLN A 178 22.12 4.74 -8.45
CA GLN A 178 23.52 5.20 -8.38
C GLN A 178 23.75 6.21 -7.24
N ASN A 179 22.73 6.99 -6.90
CA ASN A 179 22.81 7.99 -5.84
C ASN A 179 22.66 7.32 -4.47
N LYS A 180 23.78 6.87 -3.89
CA LYS A 180 23.83 6.28 -2.53
C LYS A 180 23.60 7.30 -1.40
N SER A 181 23.34 8.58 -1.72
CA SER A 181 22.99 9.60 -0.73
C SER A 181 21.48 9.66 -0.55
N PHE A 182 20.96 8.76 0.28
CA PHE A 182 19.57 8.82 0.74
C PHE A 182 19.48 9.93 1.79
N THR A 183 19.17 11.15 1.34
CA THR A 183 18.84 12.25 2.25
C THR A 183 17.33 12.26 2.39
N PRO A 184 16.77 11.98 3.58
CA PRO A 184 15.34 12.09 3.78
C PRO A 184 14.96 13.56 3.58
N ILE A 185 13.99 13.81 2.69
CA ILE A 185 13.37 15.12 2.58
C ILE A 185 12.59 15.31 3.87
N ARG A 186 13.13 16.10 4.79
CA ARG A 186 12.38 16.60 5.94
C ARG A 186 11.50 17.74 5.44
N LEU A 187 10.18 17.53 5.51
CA LEU A 187 9.19 18.60 5.40
C LEU A 187 9.20 19.44 6.68
#